data_AF-A0A7C9AA59-F1
#
_entry.id   AF-A0A7C9AA59-F1
#
_cell.length_a   1.000
_cell.length_b   1.000
_cell.length_c   1.000
_cell.angle_alpha   90.00
_cell.angle_beta   90.00
_cell.angle_gamma   90.00
#
_symmetry.space_group_name_H-M   'P 1'
#
loop_
_entity.id
_entity.type
_entity.pdbx_description
1 polymer ?
#
loop_
_entity_poly.entity_id
_entity_poly.type
_entity_poly.pdbx_seq_one_letter_code
_entity_poly.pdbx_strand_id
1 'polypeptide(L)'
;MKHRASNVSVLYDMGVISSNRTITKHIIAGDIEFAVQVFSEMPVKSTITWNSLLAGYSRKPGALNEAHQLFDKIPEPDVFSYNTMLSCYLRNSDVDDPR
;
A
#
# COMPACT_ATOMS: atom_id res chain seq x y z
N MET A 1 24.66 -0.19 33.97
CA MET A 1 24.56 0.69 32.78
C MET A 1 23.92 -0.09 31.64
N LYS A 2 23.06 0.56 30.84
CA LYS A 2 22.24 0.07 29.69
C LYS A 2 20.80 -0.40 30.00
N HIS A 3 20.00 0.50 30.59
CA HIS A 3 18.53 0.51 30.42
C HIS A 3 18.16 1.70 29.52
N ARG A 4 18.25 1.57 28.19
CA ARG A 4 17.70 2.61 27.27
C ARG A 4 17.45 2.16 25.82
N ALA A 5 17.32 0.87 25.52
CA ALA A 5 17.14 0.40 24.13
C ALA A 5 15.68 0.03 23.76
N SER A 6 14.74 0.02 24.69
CA SER A 6 13.44 -0.68 24.50
C SER A 6 12.23 0.22 24.19
N ASN A 7 12.34 1.56 24.31
CA ASN A 7 11.20 2.45 24.04
C ASN A 7 11.21 3.03 22.62
N VAL A 8 12.37 3.12 21.96
CA VAL A 8 12.48 3.75 20.64
C VAL A 8 11.93 2.83 19.55
N SER A 9 12.13 1.50 19.61
CA SER A 9 11.57 0.59 18.60
C SER A 9 10.04 0.45 18.73
N VAL A 10 9.51 0.44 19.95
CA VAL A 10 8.05 0.35 20.18
C VAL A 10 7.32 1.61 19.70
N LEU A 11 7.91 2.80 19.90
CA LEU A 11 7.38 4.05 19.34
C LEU A 11 7.48 4.09 17.81
N TYR A 12 8.52 3.48 17.24
CA TYR A 12 8.71 3.35 15.80
C TYR A 12 7.64 2.44 15.17
N ASP A 13 7.39 1.29 15.79
CA ASP A 13 6.37 0.32 15.36
C ASP A 13 4.96 0.87 15.49
N MET A 14 4.66 1.62 16.56
CA MET A 14 3.36 2.29 16.72
C MET A 14 3.10 3.35 15.66
N GLY A 15 4.14 4.06 15.19
CA GLY A 15 4.05 4.99 14.07
C GLY A 15 3.66 4.29 12.77
N VAL A 16 4.30 3.14 12.47
CA VAL A 16 4.00 2.34 11.28
C VAL A 16 2.59 1.73 11.34
N ILE A 17 2.16 1.19 12.48
CA ILE A 17 0.81 0.65 12.67
C ILE A 17 -0.25 1.76 12.54
N SER A 18 0.01 2.94 13.12
CA SER A 18 -0.87 4.11 13.02
C SER A 18 -1.00 4.61 11.58
N SER A 19 0.11 4.72 10.86
CA SER A 19 0.13 5.11 9.44
C SER A 19 -0.55 4.06 8.57
N ASN A 20 -0.31 2.76 8.79
CA ASN A 20 -0.99 1.70 8.05
C ASN A 20 -2.52 1.73 8.24
N ARG A 21 -2.98 1.96 9.47
CA ARG A 21 -4.40 2.14 9.77
C ARG A 21 -4.98 3.34 9.04
N THR A 22 -4.25 4.46 9.02
CA THR A 22 -4.67 5.69 8.33
C THR A 22 -4.75 5.47 6.82
N ILE A 23 -3.71 4.91 6.21
CA ILE A 23 -3.68 4.55 4.79
C ILE A 23 -4.87 3.67 4.44
N THR A 24 -5.05 2.55 5.16
CA THR A 24 -6.13 1.60 4.88
C THR A 24 -7.51 2.24 5.02
N LYS A 25 -7.72 3.11 6.04
CA LYS A 25 -8.97 3.85 6.22
C LYS A 25 -9.28 4.74 5.02
N HIS A 26 -8.30 5.50 4.52
CA HIS A 26 -8.49 6.41 3.38
C HIS A 26 -8.66 5.65 2.06
N ILE A 27 -7.94 4.54 1.86
CA ILE A 27 -8.18 3.64 0.72
C ILE A 27 -9.62 3.12 0.69
N ILE A 28 -10.16 2.69 1.82
CA ILE A 28 -11.56 2.22 1.91
C ILE A 28 -12.55 3.36 1.65
N ALA A 29 -12.22 4.58 2.04
CA ALA A 29 -13.03 5.77 1.76
C ALA A 29 -12.91 6.28 0.31
N GLY A 30 -12.03 5.70 -0.52
CA GLY A 30 -11.77 6.13 -1.89
C GLY A 30 -10.83 7.32 -2.03
N ASP A 31 -10.25 7.81 -0.92
CA ASP A 31 -9.33 8.93 -0.85
C ASP A 31 -7.89 8.43 -0.97
N ILE A 32 -7.53 8.01 -2.18
CA ILE A 32 -6.21 7.42 -2.47
C ILE A 32 -5.12 8.50 -2.37
N GLU A 33 -5.45 9.73 -2.75
CA GLU A 33 -4.53 10.87 -2.74
C GLU A 33 -4.03 11.16 -1.32
N PHE A 34 -4.91 11.20 -0.32
CA PHE A 34 -4.48 11.36 1.08
C PHE A 34 -3.72 10.14 1.59
N ALA A 35 -4.13 8.92 1.21
CA ALA A 35 -3.40 7.72 1.58
C ALA A 35 -1.94 7.75 1.06
N VAL A 36 -1.74 8.25 -0.16
CA VAL A 36 -0.42 8.45 -0.76
C VAL A 36 0.38 9.52 -0.03
N GLN A 37 -0.25 10.63 0.38
CA GLN A 37 0.40 11.66 1.18
C GLN A 37 0.94 11.07 2.49
N VAL A 38 0.09 10.40 3.27
CA VAL A 38 0.48 9.77 4.54
C VAL A 38 1.62 8.79 4.32
N PHE A 39 1.53 7.96 3.26
CA PHE A 39 2.58 7.01 2.91
C PHE A 39 3.91 7.70 2.55
N SER A 40 3.86 8.80 1.79
CA SER A 40 5.06 9.53 1.39
C SER A 40 5.83 10.08 2.59
N GLU A 41 5.12 10.58 3.59
CA GLU A 41 5.64 11.13 4.84
C GLU A 41 6.19 10.05 5.80
N MET A 42 5.91 8.76 5.56
CA MET A 42 6.43 7.69 6.42
C MET A 42 7.96 7.56 6.30
N PRO A 43 8.71 7.62 7.41
CA PRO A 43 10.17 7.47 7.40
C PRO A 43 10.60 6.04 7.03
N VAL A 44 9.79 5.05 7.38
CA VAL A 44 9.96 3.64 7.00
C VAL A 44 8.66 3.10 6.44
N LYS A 45 8.76 2.43 5.29
CA LYS A 45 7.65 1.83 4.56
C LYS A 45 7.84 0.31 4.59
N SER A 46 6.81 -0.42 5.01
CA SER A 46 6.84 -1.88 5.04
C SER A 46 6.10 -2.45 3.82
N THR A 47 6.32 -3.72 3.50
CA THR A 47 5.55 -4.43 2.46
C THR A 47 4.04 -4.27 2.68
N ILE A 48 3.58 -4.24 3.94
CA ILE A 48 2.17 -4.01 4.28
C ILE A 48 1.69 -2.62 3.83
N THR A 49 2.45 -1.55 4.07
CA THR A 49 2.03 -0.19 3.67
C THR A 49 2.04 0.00 2.15
N TRP A 50 2.98 -0.64 1.45
CA TRP A 50 2.97 -0.73 0.00
C TRP A 50 1.73 -1.49 -0.51
N ASN A 51 1.45 -2.65 0.08
CA ASN A 51 0.31 -3.50 -0.28
C ASN A 51 -1.03 -2.80 -0.05
N SER A 52 -1.16 -1.98 0.99
CA SER A 52 -2.36 -1.16 1.23
C SER A 52 -2.61 -0.18 0.08
N LEU A 53 -1.59 0.54 -0.39
CA LEU A 53 -1.72 1.44 -1.54
C LEU A 53 -1.98 0.68 -2.83
N LEU A 54 -1.30 -0.45 -3.03
CA LEU A 54 -1.46 -1.30 -4.21
C LEU A 54 -2.90 -1.81 -4.33
N ALA A 55 -3.49 -2.23 -3.22
CA ALA A 55 -4.89 -2.62 -3.17
C ALA A 55 -5.83 -1.46 -3.54
N GLY A 56 -5.50 -0.24 -3.13
CA GLY A 56 -6.22 0.97 -3.52
C GLY A 56 -6.21 1.21 -5.03
N TYR A 57 -5.01 1.31 -5.63
CA TYR A 57 -4.88 1.49 -7.08
C TYR A 57 -5.51 0.33 -7.87
N SER A 58 -5.39 -0.91 -7.39
CA SER A 58 -5.96 -2.09 -8.06
C SER A 58 -7.50 -2.08 -8.18
N ARG A 59 -8.17 -1.23 -7.40
CA ARG A 59 -9.63 -1.05 -7.37
C ARG A 59 -10.08 0.21 -8.10
N LYS A 60 -9.17 1.15 -8.40
CA LYS A 60 -9.46 2.38 -9.13
C LYS A 60 -9.53 2.06 -10.63
N PRO A 61 -10.66 2.30 -11.32
CA PRO A 61 -10.77 2.07 -12.75
C PRO A 61 -9.70 2.83 -13.54
N GLY A 62 -9.08 2.17 -14.52
CA GLY A 62 -8.04 2.77 -15.37
C GLY A 62 -6.68 2.97 -14.69
N ALA A 63 -6.51 2.59 -13.42
CA ALA A 63 -5.27 2.83 -12.67
C ALA A 63 -4.27 1.65 -12.71
N LEU A 64 -4.35 0.82 -13.75
CA LEU A 64 -3.47 -0.35 -13.92
C LEU A 64 -1.99 0.07 -13.95
N ASN A 65 -1.68 1.14 -14.68
CA ASN A 65 -0.31 1.63 -14.82
C ASN A 65 0.27 2.13 -13.47
N GLU A 66 -0.54 2.82 -12.67
CA GLU A 66 -0.16 3.28 -11.34
C GLU A 66 0.03 2.11 -10.38
N ALA A 67 -0.83 1.10 -10.45
CA ALA A 67 -0.65 -0.14 -9.69
C ALA A 67 0.68 -0.83 -10.06
N HIS A 68 1.01 -0.89 -11.35
CA HIS A 68 2.30 -1.41 -11.81
C HIS A 68 3.50 -0.65 -11.27
N GLN A 69 3.50 0.66 -11.45
CA GLN A 69 4.60 1.52 -10.98
C GLN A 69 4.79 1.44 -9.47
N LEU A 70 3.71 1.18 -8.72
CA LEU A 70 3.78 0.98 -7.28
C LEU A 70 4.33 -0.41 -6.93
N PHE A 71 3.90 -1.46 -7.64
CA PHE A 71 4.39 -2.82 -7.46
C PHE A 71 5.90 -2.92 -7.68
N ASP A 72 6.42 -2.28 -8.73
CA ASP A 72 7.86 -2.29 -9.05
C ASP A 72 8.72 -1.60 -7.98
N LYS A 73 8.11 -0.78 -7.12
CA LYS A 73 8.79 -0.09 -6.01
C LYS A 73 8.78 -0.88 -4.71
N ILE A 74 8.09 -2.02 -4.64
CA ILE A 74 8.07 -2.87 -3.45
C ILE A 74 9.41 -3.60 -3.37
N PRO A 75 10.24 -3.39 -2.33
CA PRO A 75 11.58 -4.00 -2.27
C PRO A 75 11.54 -5.54 -2.22
N GLU A 76 10.57 -6.08 -1.47
CA GLU A 76 10.34 -7.50 -1.29
C GLU A 76 8.83 -7.77 -1.41
N PRO A 77 8.31 -7.93 -2.65
CA PRO A 77 6.89 -8.23 -2.87
C PRO A 77 6.56 -9.62 -2.33
N ASP A 78 5.40 -9.73 -1.67
CA ASP A 78 4.91 -10.98 -1.12
C ASP A 78 3.76 -11.56 -1.95
N VAL A 79 3.25 -12.71 -1.54
CA VAL A 79 2.11 -13.37 -2.20
C VAL A 79 0.90 -12.43 -2.34
N PHE A 80 0.69 -11.54 -1.37
CA PHE A 80 -0.39 -10.56 -1.45
C PHE A 80 -0.13 -9.52 -2.55
N SER A 81 1.11 -9.01 -2.68
CA SER A 81 1.50 -8.09 -3.75
C SER A 81 1.18 -8.70 -5.14
N TYR A 82 1.61 -9.94 -5.38
CA TYR A 82 1.38 -10.64 -6.66
C TYR A 82 -0.10 -10.90 -6.92
N ASN A 83 -0.85 -11.39 -5.92
CA ASN A 83 -2.28 -11.65 -6.05
C ASN A 83 -3.08 -10.37 -6.34
N THR A 84 -2.64 -9.25 -5.76
CA THR A 84 -3.26 -7.94 -6.00
C THR A 84 -3.05 -7.50 -7.45
N MET A 85 -1.84 -7.66 -7.99
CA MET A 85 -1.56 -7.33 -9.40
C MET A 85 -2.31 -8.24 -10.37
N LEU A 86 -2.33 -9.55 -10.12
CA LEU A 86 -3.12 -10.47 -10.95
C LEU A 86 -4.60 -10.07 -10.97
N SER A 87 -5.17 -9.74 -9.81
CA SER A 87 -6.54 -9.27 -9.70
C SER A 87 -6.77 -7.94 -10.42
N CYS A 88 -5.78 -7.04 -10.41
CA CYS A 88 -5.81 -5.77 -11.13
C CYS A 88 -5.86 -6.01 -12.64
N TYR A 89 -5.00 -6.87 -13.17
CA TYR A 89 -4.99 -7.24 -14.58
C TYR A 89 -6.31 -7.84 -15.03
N LEU A 90 -6.83 -8.83 -14.31
CA LEU A 90 -8.10 -9.49 -14.65
C LEU A 90 -9.27 -8.50 -14.74
N ARG A 91 -9.32 -7.54 -13.82
CA ARG A 91 -10.35 -6.48 -13.84
C ARG A 91 -10.19 -5.54 -15.03
N ASN A 92 -8.97 -5.24 -15.46
CA ASN A 92 -8.72 -4.34 -16.58
C ASN A 92 -8.81 -5.06 -17.94
N SER A 93 -8.60 -6.38 -18.01
CA SER A 93 -8.85 -7.14 -19.24
C SER A 93 -10.35 -7.33 -19.54
N ASP A 94 -11.21 -7.37 -18.50
CA ASP A 94 -12.66 -7.53 -18.65
C ASP A 94 -13.35 -6.21 -19.08
N VAL A 95 -12.73 -5.04 -18.86
CA VAL A 95 -13.21 -3.75 -19.43
C VAL A 95 -12.81 -3.54 -20.89
N ASP A 96 -11.83 -4.28 -21.40
CA ASP A 96 -11.43 -4.28 -22.81
C ASP A 96 -12.22 -5.30 -23.66
N ASP A 97 -13.22 -5.99 -23.09
CA ASP A 97 -14.19 -6.81 -23.83
C ASP A 97 -15.43 -5.96 -24.17
N PRO A 98 -15.56 -5.45 -25.42
CA PRO A 98 -16.75 -4.74 -25.85
C PRO A 98 -17.83 -5.77 -26.17
N ARG A 99 -18.60 -6.18 -25.16
CA ARG A 99 -19.86 -6.90 -25.38
C ARG A 99 -20.92 -5.98 -26.00
#